data_AF-A0A2T3LGP7-F1
#
_entry.id   AF-A0A2T3LGP7-F1
#
_cell.length_a   1.000
_cell.length_b   1.000
_cell.length_c   1.000
_cell.angle_alpha   90.00
_cell.angle_beta   90.00
_cell.angle_gamma   90.00
#
_symmetry.space_group_name_H-M   'P 1'
#
loop_
_entity.id
_entity.type
_entity.pdbx_description
1 polymer ?
#
loop_
_entity_poly.entity_id
_entity_poly.type
_entity_poly.pdbx_seq_one_letter_code
_entity_poly.pdbx_strand_id
1 'polypeptide(L)' 'MNVNFNLLKNKHSWNSTIHQLNSDVLTRHVLMKGNVDNVDINFSYCEKTGKGDITNADNKLIGNFTISY' A
#
# COMPACT_ATOMS: atom_id res chain seq x y z
N MET A 1 -3.24 13.84 -3.31
CA MET A 1 -2.24 12.86 -3.79
C MET A 1 -2.95 11.64 -4.31
N ASN A 2 -2.49 11.11 -5.44
CA ASN A 2 -2.96 9.84 -5.95
C ASN A 2 -1.99 8.74 -5.53
N VAL A 3 -2.53 7.67 -4.96
CA VAL A 3 -1.77 6.47 -4.62
C VAL A 3 -2.18 5.36 -5.57
N ASN A 4 -1.21 4.74 -6.23
CA ASN A 4 -1.40 3.49 -6.94
C ASN A 4 -0.89 2.36 -6.07
N PHE A 5 -1.77 1.44 -5.68
CA PHE A 5 -1.44 0.23 -4.95
C PHE A 5 -1.29 -0.94 -5.91
N ASN A 6 -0.32 -1.79 -5.65
CA ASN A 6 -0.07 -3.01 -6.40
C ASN A 6 0.27 -4.16 -5.44
N LEU A 7 -0.66 -5.09 -5.27
CA LEU A 7 -0.47 -6.30 -4.50
C LEU A 7 -0.03 -7.45 -5.41
N LEU A 8 0.97 -8.19 -4.93
CA LEU A 8 1.53 -9.35 -5.64
C LEU A 8 0.49 -10.48 -5.72
N LYS A 9 -0.28 -10.68 -4.66
CA LYS A 9 -1.36 -11.66 -4.63
C LYS A 9 -2.41 -11.27 -5.66
N ASN A 10 -2.75 -12.20 -6.55
CA ASN A 10 -3.74 -12.04 -7.61
C ASN A 10 -3.46 -10.90 -8.60
N LYS A 11 -2.24 -10.32 -8.61
CA LYS A 11 -1.88 -9.14 -9.41
C LYS A 11 -2.91 -8.00 -9.26
N HIS A 12 -3.38 -7.80 -8.03
CA HIS A 12 -4.45 -6.85 -7.76
C HIS A 12 -3.90 -5.45 -7.62
N SER A 13 -4.41 -4.51 -8.42
CA SER A 13 -3.97 -3.11 -8.39
C SER A 13 -5.17 -2.17 -8.43
N TRP A 14 -5.06 -1.05 -7.72
CA TRP A 14 -6.07 0.00 -7.73
C TRP A 14 -5.44 1.36 -7.44
N ASN A 15 -6.14 2.43 -7.81
CA ASN A 15 -5.77 3.78 -7.42
C ASN A 15 -6.71 4.30 -6.33
N SER A 16 -6.24 5.26 -5.53
CA SER A 16 -7.07 6.03 -4.62
C SER A 16 -6.49 7.41 -4.38
N THR A 17 -7.38 8.40 -4.25
CA THR A 17 -6.99 9.75 -3.87
C THR A 17 -6.99 9.86 -2.35
N ILE A 18 -5.88 10.34 -1.80
CA ILE A 18 -5.72 10.57 -0.36
C ILE A 18 -5.34 12.04 -0.10
N HIS A 19 -5.78 12.54 1.05
CA HIS A 19 -5.44 13.89 1.49
C HIS A 19 -4.07 13.94 2.18
N GLN A 20 -3.70 12.88 2.90
CA GLN A 20 -2.46 12.78 3.66
C GLN A 20 -1.87 11.39 3.52
N LEU A 21 -0.56 11.31 3.32
CA LEU A 21 0.18 10.06 3.34
C LEU A 21 0.43 9.64 4.79
N ASN A 22 -0.39 8.71 5.29
CA ASN A 22 -0.22 8.11 6.61
C ASN A 22 -0.49 6.60 6.55
N SER A 23 0.08 5.84 7.48
CA SER A 23 -0.05 4.38 7.53
C SER A 23 -1.50 3.93 7.71
N ASP A 24 -2.31 4.63 8.49
CA ASP A 24 -3.71 4.24 8.77
C ASP A 24 -4.60 4.36 7.53
N VAL A 25 -4.39 5.40 6.72
CA VAL A 25 -5.06 5.65 5.44
C VAL A 25 -4.65 4.59 4.44
N LEU A 26 -3.35 4.30 4.32
CA LEU A 26 -2.86 3.22 3.45
C LEU A 26 -3.43 1.86 3.89
N THR A 27 -3.45 1.57 5.19
CA THR A 27 -4.02 0.35 5.77
C THR A 27 -5.48 0.19 5.39
N ARG A 28 -6.30 1.23 5.56
CA ARG A 28 -7.72 1.20 5.18
C ARG A 28 -7.90 0.86 3.71
N HIS A 29 -7.11 1.44 2.82
CA HIS A 29 -7.17 1.12 1.39
C HIS A 29 -6.80 -0.34 1.11
N VAL A 30 -5.72 -0.84 1.71
CA VAL A 30 -5.28 -2.23 1.49
C VAL A 30 -6.25 -3.24 2.09
N LEU A 31 -6.82 -2.99 3.27
CA LEU A 31 -7.80 -3.90 3.89
C LEU A 31 -9.13 -3.92 3.14
N MET A 32 -9.62 -2.76 2.69
CA MET A 32 -10.93 -2.68 2.03
C MET A 32 -10.91 -3.18 0.58
N LYS A 33 -9.79 -2.96 -0.14
CA LYS A 33 -9.72 -3.26 -1.58
C LYS A 33 -8.74 -4.39 -1.90
N GLY A 34 -7.75 -4.63 -1.05
CA GLY A 34 -6.63 -5.51 -1.36
C GLY A 34 -6.87 -7.01 -1.21
N ASN A 35 -7.97 -7.42 -0.55
CA ASN A 35 -8.28 -8.83 -0.29
C ASN A 35 -7.08 -9.60 0.29
N VAL A 36 -6.46 -8.99 1.31
CA VAL A 36 -5.29 -9.54 2.02
C VAL A 36 -5.73 -10.57 3.06
N ASP A 37 -4.91 -11.59 3.28
CA ASP A 37 -5.20 -12.67 4.24
C ASP A 37 -4.91 -12.29 5.70
N ASN A 38 -4.11 -11.23 5.91
CA ASN A 38 -3.69 -10.77 7.23
C ASN A 38 -3.95 -9.26 7.35
N VAL A 39 -4.44 -8.86 8.53
CA VAL A 39 -4.69 -7.47 8.90
C VAL A 39 -3.43 -6.74 9.33
N ASP A 40 -2.39 -7.47 9.76
CA ASP A 40 -1.12 -6.91 10.16
C ASP A 40 -0.28 -6.56 8.92
N ILE A 41 -0.29 -5.27 8.59
CA ILE A 41 0.34 -4.69 7.41
C ILE A 41 1.25 -3.56 7.82
N ASN A 42 2.47 -3.57 7.29
CA ASN A 42 3.47 -2.54 7.52
C ASN A 42 3.81 -1.85 6.19
N PHE A 43 4.24 -0.59 6.30
CA PHE A 43 4.60 0.25 5.15
C PHE A 43 5.99 0.82 5.32
N SER A 44 6.76 0.81 4.23
CA SER A 44 7.97 1.63 4.07
C SER A 44 7.71 2.66 2.98
N TYR A 45 8.35 3.83 3.05
CA TYR A 45 8.20 4.86 2.01
C TYR A 45 9.50 5.60 1.77
N CYS A 46 9.83 5.82 0.50
CA CYS A 46 10.96 6.61 0.07
C CYS A 46 10.47 7.86 -0.66
N GLU A 47 10.57 9.01 0.03
CA GLU A 47 10.12 10.30 -0.49
C GLU A 47 10.81 10.69 -1.81
N LYS A 48 12.09 10.32 -1.97
CA LYS A 48 12.87 10.62 -3.18
C LYS A 48 12.35 9.92 -4.42
N THR A 49 11.84 8.70 -4.28
CA THR A 49 11.37 7.89 -5.42
C THR A 49 9.85 7.92 -5.56
N GLY A 50 9.13 8.38 -4.53
CA GLY A 50 7.67 8.31 -4.46
C GLY A 50 7.14 6.89 -4.38
N LYS A 51 7.96 5.93 -3.94
CA LYS A 51 7.61 4.50 -3.86
C LYS A 51 7.64 4.02 -2.41
N GLY A 52 6.77 3.09 -2.09
CA GLY A 52 6.77 2.40 -0.81
C GLY A 52 6.44 0.93 -0.94
N ASP A 53 6.93 0.14 0.00
CA ASP A 53 6.64 -1.29 0.06
C ASP A 53 5.55 -1.58 1.10
N ILE A 54 4.83 -2.67 0.86
CA ILE A 54 3.79 -3.19 1.73
C ILE A 54 4.24 -4.59 2.19
N THR A 55 4.39 -4.78 3.49
CA THR A 55 4.78 -6.07 4.09
C THR A 55 3.73 -6.58 5.06
N ASN A 56 3.69 -7.90 5.31
CA ASN A 56 2.84 -8.49 6.34
C ASN A 56 3.58 -8.58 7.70
N ALA A 57 2.93 -9.15 8.71
CA ALA A 57 3.52 -9.43 10.03
C ALA A 57 4.87 -10.18 10.01
N ASP A 58 5.09 -11.05 9.03
CA ASP A 58 6.34 -11.80 8.85
C ASP A 58 7.42 -10.99 8.11
N ASN A 59 7.20 -9.70 7.88
CA ASN A 59 8.02 -8.83 7.03
C ASN A 59 8.13 -9.30 5.56
N LYS A 60 7.21 -10.16 5.11
CA LYS A 60 7.18 -10.61 3.73
C LYS A 60 6.56 -9.53 2.85
N LEU A 61 7.22 -9.22 1.74
CA LEU A 61 6.69 -8.30 0.72
C LEU A 61 5.40 -8.88 0.13
N ILE A 62 4.31 -8.12 0.25
CA ILE A 62 2.99 -8.46 -0.31
C ILE A 62 2.55 -7.49 -1.40
N GLY A 63 3.22 -6.35 -1.54
CA GLY A 63 2.94 -5.37 -2.58
C GLY A 63 3.79 -4.12 -2.47
N ASN A 64 3.51 -3.15 -3.32
CA ASN A 64 4.09 -1.82 -3.28
C ASN A 64 3.02 -0.77 -3.60
N PHE A 65 3.35 0.48 -3.34
CA PHE A 65 2.55 1.62 -3.76
C PHE A 65 3.43 2.74 -4.32
N THR A 66 2.85 3.56 -5.19
CA THR A 66 3.49 4.78 -5.70
C THR A 66 2.61 5.99 -5.48
N ILE A 67 3.24 7.14 -5.25
CA ILE A 67 2.58 8.42 -5.00
C ILE A 67 2.82 9.35 -6.18
N SER A 68 1.75 10.00 -6.65
CA SER A 68 1.82 11.12 -7.58
C SER A 68 0.99 12.32 -7.09
N TYR A 69 1.40 13.51 -7.52
CA TYR A 69 0.79 14.80 -7.18
C TYR A 69 -0.07 15.33 -8.32
#